data_AF-A0AAW6WA99-F1
#
_entry.id   AF-A0AAW6WA99-F1
#
_cell.length_a   1.000
_cell.length_b   1.000
_cell.length_c   1.000
_cell.angle_alpha   90.00
_cell.angle_beta   90.00
_cell.angle_gamma   90.00
#
_symmetry.space_group_name_H-M   'P 1'
#
loop_
_entity.id
_entity.type
_entity.pdbx_description
1 polymer ?
#
loop_
_entity_poly.entity_id
_entity_poly.type
_entity_poly.pdbx_seq_one_letter_code
_entity_poly.pdbx_strand_id
1 'polypeptide(L)'
;MKKQFMKYLNDYENLEPSINIVPDSDFDYQLLDGNITFSQYKEEEISEVVEIIFSIFNSYEAEEFWDMADSISGDFEFVASTYNDYCTDITETGSIAIIDNFIFHSPIEELGEKLHLISVCLKALNNIFRILGIDRIVFMTKSIIMDLKIQDRRSLVNEVLKMGYIPIYQDKNDVVVAKNLNYL
;
A
#
# COMPACT_ATOMS: atom_id res chain seq x y z
N MET A 1 -2.47 -28.69 9.91
CA MET A 1 -1.77 -27.42 10.16
C MET A 1 -0.51 -27.24 9.32
N LYS A 2 0.70 -27.73 9.67
CA LYS A 2 1.93 -27.45 8.88
C LYS A 2 1.86 -27.79 7.38
N LYS A 3 1.24 -28.90 7.00
CA LYS A 3 1.07 -29.31 5.58
C LYS A 3 0.03 -28.48 4.81
N GLN A 4 -0.99 -27.96 5.49
CA GLN A 4 -1.97 -27.05 4.90
C GLN A 4 -1.33 -25.69 4.71
N PHE A 5 -0.73 -25.13 5.76
CA PHE A 5 -0.02 -23.86 5.72
C PHE A 5 1.07 -23.80 4.63
N MET A 6 1.87 -24.87 4.47
CA MET A 6 2.87 -24.96 3.39
C MET A 6 2.26 -25.11 1.98
N LYS A 7 1.07 -25.69 1.86
CA LYS A 7 0.36 -25.74 0.57
C LYS A 7 -0.19 -24.35 0.21
N TYR A 8 -0.73 -23.62 1.20
CA TYR A 8 -1.24 -22.26 1.03
C TYR A 8 -0.15 -21.22 0.75
N LEU A 9 1.03 -21.33 1.37
CA LEU A 9 2.19 -20.49 1.05
C LEU A 9 2.52 -20.52 -0.45
N ASN A 10 2.43 -21.70 -1.08
CA ASN A 10 2.67 -21.86 -2.52
C ASN A 10 1.51 -21.37 -3.40
N ASP A 11 0.28 -21.26 -2.86
CA ASP A 11 -0.90 -20.92 -3.67
C ASP A 11 -0.87 -19.44 -4.10
N TYR A 12 -0.32 -18.54 -3.26
CA TYR A 12 -0.22 -17.10 -3.58
C TYR A 12 1.13 -16.68 -4.19
N GLU A 13 2.10 -17.60 -4.34
CA GLU A 13 3.38 -17.30 -4.99
C GLU A 13 3.26 -16.99 -6.49
N ASN A 14 2.14 -17.36 -7.12
CA ASN A 14 1.88 -17.17 -8.55
C ASN A 14 0.78 -16.12 -8.82
N LEU A 15 0.64 -15.11 -7.96
CA LEU A 15 -0.26 -13.99 -8.25
C LEU A 15 0.28 -13.15 -9.41
N GLU A 16 -0.53 -12.96 -10.43
CA GLU A 16 -0.17 -12.11 -11.57
C GLU A 16 -0.80 -10.72 -11.40
N PRO A 17 0.01 -9.64 -11.36
CA PRO A 17 -0.50 -8.28 -11.25
C PRO A 17 -0.95 -7.74 -12.61
N SER A 18 -2.17 -7.19 -12.66
CA SER A 18 -2.62 -6.28 -13.72
C SER A 18 -2.59 -4.86 -13.19
N ILE A 19 -1.91 -3.95 -13.88
CA ILE A 19 -1.69 -2.57 -13.43
C ILE A 19 -2.46 -1.64 -14.36
N ASN A 20 -3.26 -0.75 -13.79
CA ASN A 20 -3.90 0.34 -14.50
C ASN A 20 -3.62 1.66 -13.77
N ILE A 21 -3.16 2.66 -14.53
CA ILE A 21 -2.81 3.99 -14.02
C ILE A 21 -3.37 5.01 -14.99
N VAL A 22 -4.13 5.97 -14.48
CA VAL A 22 -4.76 7.05 -15.23
C VAL A 22 -4.36 8.39 -14.63
N PRO A 23 -4.10 9.42 -15.46
CA PRO A 23 -3.88 10.76 -14.94
C PRO A 23 -5.17 11.30 -14.35
N ASP A 24 -5.06 12.00 -13.22
CA ASP A 24 -6.16 12.80 -12.71
C ASP A 24 -6.41 14.00 -13.65
N SER A 25 -7.68 14.26 -14.00
CA SER A 25 -8.04 15.28 -14.97
C SER A 25 -7.78 16.71 -14.50
N ASP A 26 -7.65 16.92 -13.20
CA ASP A 26 -7.56 18.25 -12.58
C ASP A 26 -6.11 18.63 -12.27
N PHE A 27 -5.20 17.66 -12.14
CA PHE A 27 -3.81 17.86 -11.66
C PHE A 27 -2.71 17.47 -12.67
N ASP A 28 -3.03 17.39 -13.97
CA ASP A 28 -2.12 17.31 -15.13
C ASP A 28 -0.77 16.59 -14.86
N TYR A 29 -0.78 15.24 -14.90
CA TYR A 29 0.36 14.31 -14.68
C TYR A 29 1.08 14.38 -13.31
N GLN A 30 0.79 15.36 -12.45
CA GLN A 30 1.35 15.45 -11.10
C GLN A 30 0.66 14.47 -10.14
N LEU A 31 -0.62 14.20 -10.37
CA LEU A 31 -1.38 13.16 -9.68
C LEU A 31 -1.79 12.07 -10.66
N LEU A 32 -1.48 10.81 -10.32
CA LEU A 32 -1.93 9.64 -11.07
C LEU A 32 -2.68 8.71 -10.13
N ASP A 33 -3.92 8.40 -10.47
CA ASP A 33 -4.66 7.35 -9.76
C ASP A 33 -4.41 6.00 -10.41
N GLY A 34 -4.32 4.97 -9.59
CA GLY A 34 -4.08 3.64 -10.08
C GLY A 34 -4.68 2.56 -9.22
N ASN A 35 -4.85 1.41 -9.87
CA ASN A 35 -5.18 0.17 -9.22
C ASN A 35 -4.30 -0.96 -9.73
N ILE A 36 -3.98 -1.90 -8.84
CA ILE A 36 -3.33 -3.16 -9.17
C ILE A 36 -4.22 -4.30 -8.72
N THR A 37 -4.67 -5.11 -9.68
CA THR A 37 -5.44 -6.32 -9.42
C THR A 37 -4.51 -7.52 -9.46
N PHE A 38 -4.43 -8.27 -8.37
CA PHE A 38 -3.72 -9.53 -8.28
C PHE A 38 -4.69 -10.68 -8.54
N SER A 39 -4.40 -11.46 -9.57
CA SER A 39 -5.23 -12.59 -9.98
C SER A 39 -4.50 -13.91 -9.85
N GLN A 40 -5.25 -14.98 -9.63
CA GLN A 40 -4.75 -16.35 -9.64
C GLN A 40 -5.35 -17.12 -10.81
N TYR A 41 -4.49 -17.81 -11.56
CA TYR A 41 -4.88 -18.73 -12.62
C TYR A 41 -5.07 -20.12 -12.05
N LYS A 42 -6.26 -20.69 -12.19
CA LYS A 42 -6.54 -22.09 -11.85
C LYS A 42 -7.21 -22.78 -13.02
N GLU A 43 -6.49 -23.72 -13.60
CA GLU A 43 -6.90 -24.58 -14.72
C GLU A 43 -7.22 -23.76 -15.99
N GLU A 44 -8.31 -23.00 -16.02
CA GLU A 44 -8.69 -22.06 -17.09
C GLU A 44 -9.47 -20.82 -16.58
N GLU A 45 -9.67 -20.68 -15.26
CA GLU A 45 -10.35 -19.53 -14.65
C GLU A 45 -9.35 -18.53 -14.06
N ILE A 46 -9.65 -17.25 -14.29
CA ILE A 46 -8.96 -16.11 -13.65
C ILE A 46 -9.83 -15.67 -12.49
N SER A 47 -9.32 -15.82 -11.27
CA SER A 47 -9.96 -15.27 -10.08
C SER A 47 -9.16 -14.06 -9.61
N GLU A 48 -9.81 -12.90 -9.58
CA GLU A 48 -9.29 -11.73 -8.86
C GLU A 48 -9.24 -12.07 -7.37
N VAL A 49 -8.11 -11.78 -6.73
CA VAL A 49 -7.86 -12.13 -5.32
C VAL A 49 -7.86 -10.86 -4.47
N VAL A 50 -7.06 -9.87 -4.88
CA VAL A 50 -6.94 -8.57 -4.22
C VAL A 50 -6.83 -7.49 -5.27
N GLU A 51 -7.58 -6.41 -5.10
CA GLU A 51 -7.36 -5.14 -5.77
C GLU A 51 -6.76 -4.14 -4.77
N ILE A 52 -5.71 -3.44 -5.19
CA ILE A 52 -5.06 -2.38 -4.41
C ILE A 52 -5.29 -1.07 -5.12
N ILE A 53 -5.90 -0.11 -4.42
CA ILE A 53 -6.12 1.26 -4.90
C ILE A 53 -5.02 2.16 -4.32
N PHE A 54 -4.46 3.03 -5.14
CA PHE A 54 -3.43 3.98 -4.75
C PHE A 54 -3.46 5.23 -5.61
N SER A 55 -2.81 6.29 -5.13
CA SER A 55 -2.50 7.47 -5.93
C SER A 55 -1.00 7.78 -5.85
N ILE A 56 -0.44 8.26 -6.96
CA ILE A 56 0.96 8.65 -7.11
C ILE A 56 1.02 10.17 -7.22
N PHE A 57 1.82 10.78 -6.35
CA PHE A 57 2.08 12.20 -6.28
C PHE A 57 3.51 12.44 -6.81
N ASN A 58 3.60 13.05 -7.98
CA ASN A 58 4.83 13.47 -8.62
C ASN A 58 5.12 14.95 -8.33
N SER A 59 5.02 15.36 -7.07
CA SER A 59 5.45 16.70 -6.64
C SER A 59 6.77 16.65 -5.88
N TYR A 60 7.57 17.67 -6.11
CA TYR A 60 8.87 17.86 -5.47
C TYR A 60 8.78 18.74 -4.22
N GLU A 61 7.66 19.43 -4.00
CA GLU A 61 7.45 20.31 -2.85
C GLU A 61 6.45 19.72 -1.86
N ALA A 62 6.77 19.80 -0.56
CA ALA A 62 5.94 19.25 0.50
C ALA A 62 4.54 19.90 0.58
N GLU A 63 4.46 21.21 0.33
CA GLU A 63 3.19 21.97 0.35
C GLU A 63 2.27 21.53 -0.79
N GLU A 64 2.80 21.43 -2.02
CA GLU A 64 2.05 20.92 -3.18
C GLU A 64 1.57 19.47 -2.96
N PHE A 65 2.42 18.60 -2.40
CA PHE A 65 2.01 17.24 -2.05
C PHE A 65 0.84 17.23 -1.06
N TRP A 66 0.88 18.08 -0.04
CA TRP A 66 -0.19 18.20 0.94
C TRP A 66 -1.48 18.76 0.32
N ASP A 67 -1.40 19.82 -0.48
CA ASP A 67 -2.56 20.43 -1.16
C ASP A 67 -3.27 19.41 -2.09
N MET A 68 -2.50 18.64 -2.86
CA MET A 68 -3.06 17.59 -3.72
C MET A 68 -3.73 16.50 -2.89
N ALA A 69 -3.10 16.05 -1.81
CA ALA A 69 -3.65 15.03 -0.94
C ALA A 69 -4.95 15.48 -0.24
N ASP A 70 -5.01 16.75 0.21
CA ASP A 70 -6.21 17.36 0.80
C ASP A 70 -7.39 17.39 -0.17
N SER A 71 -7.11 17.66 -1.45
CA SER A 71 -8.15 17.69 -2.48
C SER A 71 -8.84 16.34 -2.72
N ILE A 72 -8.16 15.22 -2.40
CA ILE A 72 -8.68 13.86 -2.58
C ILE A 72 -9.51 13.43 -1.38
N SER A 73 -8.92 13.46 -0.17
CA SER A 73 -9.63 13.10 1.06
C SER A 73 -8.87 13.52 2.32
N GLY A 74 -9.59 13.68 3.45
CA GLY A 74 -8.96 13.95 4.75
C GLY A 74 -8.06 12.81 5.26
N ASP A 75 -8.24 11.58 4.76
CA ASP A 75 -7.35 10.46 5.07
C ASP A 75 -6.00 10.61 4.35
N PHE A 76 -6.02 11.12 3.11
CA PHE A 76 -4.84 11.46 2.34
C PHE A 76 -4.14 12.70 2.88
N GLU A 77 -4.89 13.76 3.18
CA GLU A 77 -4.39 14.96 3.87
C GLU A 77 -3.60 14.58 5.12
N PHE A 78 -4.16 13.69 5.96
CA PHE A 78 -3.54 13.26 7.19
C PHE A 78 -2.23 12.47 6.95
N VAL A 79 -2.21 11.59 5.96
CA VAL A 79 -1.01 10.86 5.54
C VAL A 79 0.07 11.83 5.05
N ALA A 80 -0.30 12.80 4.22
CA ALA A 80 0.62 13.77 3.65
C ALA A 80 1.20 14.71 4.71
N SER A 81 0.37 15.26 5.60
CA SER A 81 0.79 16.09 6.73
C SER A 81 1.77 15.34 7.63
N THR A 82 1.43 14.10 7.99
CA THR A 82 2.29 13.25 8.81
C THR A 82 3.64 12.97 8.16
N TYR A 83 3.63 12.70 6.85
CA TYR A 83 4.84 12.45 6.09
C TYR A 83 5.73 13.69 6.00
N ASN A 84 5.15 14.87 5.77
CA ASN A 84 5.87 16.14 5.75
C ASN A 84 6.51 16.46 7.10
N ASP A 85 5.80 16.26 8.21
CA ASP A 85 6.32 16.42 9.57
C ASP A 85 7.50 15.47 9.85
N TYR A 86 7.46 14.26 9.31
CA TYR A 86 8.56 13.31 9.41
C TYR A 86 9.78 13.73 8.57
N CYS A 87 9.55 14.37 7.42
CA CYS A 87 10.57 14.73 6.44
C CYS A 87 11.05 16.20 6.52
N THR A 88 11.04 16.79 7.72
CA THR A 88 11.37 18.21 8.02
C THR A 88 12.59 18.82 7.33
N ASP A 89 13.58 18.03 6.90
CA ASP A 89 14.81 18.50 6.22
C ASP A 89 14.88 18.15 4.71
N ILE A 90 13.82 17.58 4.14
CA ILE A 90 13.80 17.14 2.74
C ILE A 90 13.10 18.21 1.88
N THR A 91 13.88 18.90 1.05
CA THR A 91 13.36 19.89 0.09
C THR A 91 12.79 19.27 -1.19
N GLU A 92 13.04 17.98 -1.43
CA GLU A 92 12.54 17.22 -2.58
C GLU A 92 11.84 15.93 -2.14
N THR A 93 10.51 15.93 -2.17
CA THR A 93 9.67 14.78 -1.78
C THR A 93 9.75 13.60 -2.74
N GLY A 94 10.14 13.83 -4.00
CA GLY A 94 10.16 12.83 -5.06
C GLY A 94 8.78 12.25 -5.35
N SER A 95 8.71 11.15 -6.11
CA SER A 95 7.45 10.48 -6.39
C SER A 95 7.00 9.65 -5.18
N ILE A 96 5.82 9.95 -4.65
CA ILE A 96 5.23 9.29 -3.47
C ILE A 96 3.97 8.55 -3.90
N ALA A 97 3.86 7.26 -3.59
CA ALA A 97 2.60 6.52 -3.68
C ALA A 97 1.92 6.46 -2.31
N ILE A 98 0.66 6.90 -2.25
CA ILE A 98 -0.23 6.64 -1.12
C ILE A 98 -1.10 5.42 -1.45
N ILE A 99 -1.05 4.39 -0.60
CA ILE A 99 -2.00 3.26 -0.70
C ILE A 99 -3.29 3.65 0.01
N ASP A 100 -4.40 3.63 -0.71
CA ASP A 100 -5.72 3.94 -0.18
C ASP A 100 -6.43 2.71 0.40
N ASN A 101 -6.51 1.63 -0.38
CA ASN A 101 -7.32 0.48 0.01
C ASN A 101 -6.82 -0.85 -0.53
N PHE A 102 -7.08 -1.91 0.23
CA PHE A 102 -6.97 -3.31 -0.19
C PHE A 102 -8.38 -3.93 -0.22
N ILE A 103 -8.86 -4.24 -1.41
CA ILE A 103 -10.15 -4.90 -1.63
C ILE A 103 -9.90 -6.40 -1.83
N PHE A 104 -10.32 -7.21 -0.86
CA PHE A 104 -10.25 -8.67 -0.96
C PHE A 104 -11.53 -9.19 -1.63
N HIS A 105 -11.42 -9.80 -2.81
CA HIS A 105 -12.59 -10.29 -3.57
C HIS A 105 -13.16 -11.60 -3.03
N SER A 106 -12.44 -12.25 -2.12
CA SER A 106 -12.91 -13.42 -1.37
C SER A 106 -12.72 -13.21 0.13
N PRO A 107 -13.67 -13.63 0.98
CA PRO A 107 -13.52 -13.54 2.42
C PRO A 107 -12.38 -14.46 2.89
N ILE A 108 -11.47 -13.90 3.70
CA ILE A 108 -10.37 -14.63 4.34
C ILE A 108 -10.62 -14.58 5.84
N GLU A 109 -11.03 -15.71 6.42
CA GLU A 109 -11.38 -15.81 7.84
C GLU A 109 -10.15 -15.87 8.75
N GLU A 110 -9.09 -16.55 8.32
CA GLU A 110 -7.89 -16.73 9.12
C GLU A 110 -6.97 -15.50 9.01
N LEU A 111 -6.71 -14.83 10.14
CA LEU A 111 -5.84 -13.66 10.20
C LEU A 111 -4.45 -13.95 9.62
N GLY A 112 -3.88 -15.13 9.91
CA GLY A 112 -2.56 -15.51 9.40
C GLY A 112 -2.51 -15.57 7.88
N GLU A 113 -3.55 -16.11 7.24
CA GLU A 113 -3.66 -16.16 5.78
C GLU A 113 -3.83 -14.76 5.18
N LYS A 114 -4.67 -13.94 5.80
CA LYS A 114 -4.88 -12.55 5.36
C LYS A 114 -3.59 -11.73 5.43
N LEU A 115 -2.87 -11.82 6.55
CA LEU A 115 -1.58 -11.15 6.74
C LEU A 115 -0.51 -11.66 5.76
N HIS A 116 -0.50 -12.96 5.48
CA HIS A 116 0.41 -13.53 4.50
C HIS A 116 0.15 -12.98 3.09
N LEU A 117 -1.11 -12.96 2.65
CA LEU A 117 -1.49 -12.40 1.36
C LEU A 117 -1.12 -10.92 1.24
N ILE A 118 -1.38 -10.12 2.27
CA ILE A 118 -0.94 -8.72 2.33
C ILE A 118 0.57 -8.61 2.17
N SER A 119 1.34 -9.46 2.86
CA SER A 119 2.80 -9.46 2.73
C SER A 119 3.25 -9.77 1.30
N VAL A 120 2.61 -10.74 0.63
CA VAL A 120 2.89 -11.07 -0.78
C VAL A 120 2.58 -9.87 -1.69
N CYS A 121 1.38 -9.30 -1.55
CA CYS A 121 0.94 -8.13 -2.31
C CYS A 121 1.85 -6.92 -2.12
N LEU A 122 2.18 -6.56 -0.87
CA LEU A 122 3.10 -5.45 -0.58
C LEU A 122 4.52 -5.69 -1.11
N LYS A 123 5.01 -6.94 -1.13
CA LYS A 123 6.31 -7.27 -1.74
C LYS A 123 6.28 -7.04 -3.24
N ALA A 124 5.22 -7.49 -3.90
CA ALA A 124 5.02 -7.24 -5.33
C ALA A 124 4.89 -5.74 -5.60
N LEU A 125 4.11 -5.02 -4.80
CA LEU A 125 3.89 -3.58 -4.91
C LEU A 125 5.20 -2.79 -4.79
N ASN A 126 6.04 -3.11 -3.81
CA ASN A 126 7.38 -2.51 -3.68
C ASN A 126 8.21 -2.66 -4.97
N ASN A 127 8.17 -3.84 -5.60
CA ASN A 127 8.91 -4.09 -6.83
C ASN A 127 8.31 -3.34 -8.02
N ILE A 128 6.98 -3.35 -8.15
CA ILE A 128 6.24 -2.66 -9.21
C ILE A 128 6.51 -1.16 -9.14
N PHE A 129 6.30 -0.55 -7.98
CA PHE A 129 6.51 0.88 -7.78
C PHE A 129 7.96 1.31 -8.02
N ARG A 130 8.93 0.49 -7.59
CA ARG A 130 10.34 0.73 -7.93
C ARG A 130 10.60 0.69 -9.45
N ILE A 131 9.99 -0.23 -10.19
CA ILE A 131 10.11 -0.29 -11.67
C ILE A 131 9.48 0.94 -12.32
N LEU A 132 8.38 1.45 -11.76
CA LEU A 132 7.71 2.67 -12.21
C LEU A 132 8.45 3.96 -11.83
N GLY A 133 9.57 3.87 -11.10
CA GLY A 133 10.34 5.04 -10.68
C GLY A 133 9.73 5.81 -9.50
N ILE A 134 8.85 5.16 -8.73
CA ILE A 134 8.30 5.74 -7.51
C ILE A 134 9.34 5.60 -6.39
N ASP A 135 9.61 6.68 -5.69
CA ASP A 135 10.66 6.72 -4.68
C ASP A 135 10.18 6.15 -3.34
N ARG A 136 8.90 6.36 -3.02
CA ARG A 136 8.39 6.16 -1.66
C ARG A 136 6.96 5.63 -1.66
N ILE A 137 6.66 4.84 -0.63
CA ILE A 137 5.30 4.38 -0.33
C ILE A 137 4.92 4.87 1.06
N VAL A 138 3.74 5.44 1.21
CA VAL A 138 3.19 5.86 2.50
C VAL A 138 1.74 5.39 2.60
N PHE A 139 1.30 4.94 3.77
CA PHE A 139 -0.12 4.64 4.00
C PHE A 139 -0.44 4.52 5.49
N MET A 140 -1.73 4.60 5.80
CA MET A 140 -2.28 4.23 7.10
C MET A 140 -2.52 2.73 7.18
N THR A 141 -2.28 2.08 8.33
CA THR A 141 -2.51 0.64 8.41
C THR A 141 -4.00 0.26 8.30
N LYS A 142 -4.94 1.16 8.61
CA LYS A 142 -6.38 0.93 8.31
C LYS A 142 -6.68 0.84 6.82
N SER A 143 -5.88 1.47 5.95
CA SER A 143 -5.99 1.38 4.49
C SER A 143 -5.74 -0.04 3.98
N ILE A 144 -4.94 -0.85 4.70
CA ILE A 144 -4.74 -2.26 4.32
C ILE A 144 -5.88 -3.14 4.83
N ILE A 145 -6.33 -2.95 6.07
CA ILE A 145 -7.47 -3.69 6.61
C ILE A 145 -8.30 -2.80 7.52
N MET A 146 -9.39 -2.27 6.98
CA MET A 146 -10.29 -1.33 7.66
C MET A 146 -10.95 -1.98 8.89
N ASP A 147 -11.48 -3.19 8.74
CA ASP A 147 -12.23 -3.92 9.80
C ASP A 147 -11.35 -4.74 10.75
N LEU A 148 -10.04 -4.50 10.77
CA LEU A 148 -9.15 -5.25 11.64
C LEU A 148 -9.37 -4.84 13.10
N LYS A 149 -9.65 -5.82 13.97
CA LYS A 149 -9.75 -5.57 15.40
C LYS A 149 -8.44 -4.95 15.90
N ILE A 150 -8.52 -3.99 16.82
CA ILE A 150 -7.35 -3.30 17.41
C ILE A 150 -6.26 -4.28 17.88
N GLN A 151 -6.67 -5.40 18.48
CA GLN A 151 -5.76 -6.45 18.95
C GLN A 151 -4.94 -7.10 17.82
N ASP A 152 -5.51 -7.20 16.62
CA ASP A 152 -4.91 -7.85 15.44
C ASP A 152 -4.09 -6.84 14.61
N ARG A 153 -4.33 -5.53 14.77
CA ARG A 153 -3.57 -4.43 14.13
C ARG A 153 -2.08 -4.47 14.46
N ARG A 154 -1.71 -4.91 15.66
CA ARG A 154 -0.30 -5.14 16.03
C ARG A 154 0.37 -6.19 15.13
N SER A 155 -0.35 -7.23 14.75
CA SER A 155 0.18 -8.27 13.86
C SER A 155 0.43 -7.73 12.46
N LEU A 156 -0.50 -6.91 11.94
CA LEU A 156 -0.31 -6.21 10.67
C LEU A 156 0.90 -5.27 10.71
N VAL A 157 1.02 -4.44 11.74
CA VAL A 157 2.17 -3.54 11.95
C VAL A 157 3.48 -4.34 11.97
N ASN A 158 3.52 -5.48 12.66
CA ASN A 158 4.71 -6.33 12.68
C ASN A 158 5.07 -6.90 11.30
N GLU A 159 4.08 -7.24 10.46
CA GLU A 159 4.36 -7.69 9.09
C GLU A 159 4.91 -6.57 8.21
N VAL A 160 4.36 -5.36 8.25
CA VAL A 160 4.92 -4.22 7.50
C VAL A 160 6.32 -3.83 8.00
N LEU A 161 6.57 -3.87 9.31
CA LEU A 161 7.92 -3.63 9.86
C LEU A 161 8.96 -4.62 9.33
N LYS A 162 8.63 -5.92 9.24
CA LYS A 162 9.52 -6.95 8.66
C LYS A 162 9.86 -6.68 7.20
N MET A 163 9.03 -5.93 6.50
CA MET A 163 9.22 -5.55 5.10
C MET A 163 9.98 -4.22 4.94
N GLY A 164 10.45 -3.63 6.05
CA GLY A 164 11.22 -2.40 6.05
C GLY A 164 10.37 -1.14 5.84
N TYR A 165 9.08 -1.20 6.13
CA TYR A 165 8.30 0.01 6.39
C TYR A 165 8.61 0.49 7.81
N ILE A 166 8.64 1.80 8.00
CA ILE A 166 8.88 2.44 9.29
C ILE A 166 7.62 3.21 9.71
N PRO A 167 7.23 3.17 10.98
CA PRO A 167 6.15 4.00 11.49
C PRO A 167 6.64 5.44 11.58
N ILE A 168 5.91 6.35 10.94
CA ILE A 168 6.18 7.79 10.96
C ILE A 168 5.20 8.53 11.88
N TYR A 169 4.07 7.91 12.20
CA TYR A 169 3.12 8.36 13.22
C TYR A 169 2.35 7.18 13.80
N GLN A 170 1.92 7.33 15.05
CA GLN A 170 1.05 6.37 15.72
C GLN A 170 0.14 7.08 16.72
N ASP A 171 -1.15 6.73 16.68
CA ASP A 171 -2.07 7.04 17.77
C ASP A 171 -2.82 5.78 18.26
N LYS A 172 -3.88 6.00 19.03
CA LYS A 172 -4.71 4.92 19.60
C LYS A 172 -5.52 4.16 18.54
N ASN A 173 -5.74 4.77 17.38
CA ASN A 173 -6.57 4.26 16.31
C ASN A 173 -5.71 3.70 15.18
N ASP A 174 -4.62 4.33 14.78
CA ASP A 174 -3.87 3.87 13.61
C ASP A 174 -2.37 4.17 13.65
N VAL A 175 -1.65 3.61 12.68
CA VAL A 175 -0.23 3.85 12.42
C VAL A 175 -0.11 4.30 10.97
N VAL A 176 0.58 5.41 10.74
CA VAL A 176 1.03 5.80 9.40
C VAL A 176 2.43 5.23 9.24
N VAL A 177 2.66 4.50 8.15
CA VAL A 177 3.97 3.92 7.84
C VAL A 177 4.47 4.45 6.50
N ALA A 178 5.79 4.56 6.38
CA ALA A 178 6.46 4.94 5.16
C ALA A 178 7.57 3.94 4.81
N LYS A 179 7.89 3.83 3.53
CA LYS A 179 9.04 3.08 3.05
C LYS A 179 9.69 3.83 1.89
N ASN A 180 11.01 3.98 1.97
CA ASN A 180 11.81 4.41 0.83
C ASN A 180 12.17 3.19 -0.03
N LEU A 181 11.93 3.27 -1.34
CA LEU A 181 12.18 2.21 -2.32
C LEU A 181 13.58 2.29 -2.96
N ASN A 182 14.30 3.40 -2.76
CA ASN A 182 15.63 3.63 -3.34
C ASN A 182 16.77 3.02 -2.52
N TYR A 183 16.51 2.55 -1.29
CA TYR A 183 17.49 1.92 -0.42
C TYR A 183 17.12 0.46 -0.13
N LEU A 184 18.06 -0.46 -0.41
CA LEU A 184 17.96 -1.91 -0.16
C LEU A 184 18.06 -2.25 1.33
#